data_AF-A0A5A9W9W8-F1
#
_entry.id   AF-A0A5A9W9W8-F1
#
_cell.length_a   1.000
_cell.length_b   1.000
_cell.length_c   1.000
_cell.angle_alpha   90.00
_cell.angle_beta   90.00
_cell.angle_gamma   90.00
#
_symmetry.space_group_name_H-M   'P 1'
#
loop_
_entity.id
_entity.type
_entity.pdbx_description
1 polymer ?
#
loop_
_entity_poly.entity_id
_entity_poly.type
_entity_poly.pdbx_seq_one_letter_code
_entity_poly.pdbx_strand_id
1 'polypeptide(L)'
;MSAKQQGFPSARVQKSWGRILVLERLLQCLADGRFHSGSELGRALGMSRSAIWKHIRTLESLGVEIFSVRGRGYRIPGGLDLLDLDACRAALLPQVSLRLEALQKHLNTASTNLLAAQALREGVHHGVYVAEQQTEGRGRRGRRWFSPFAANLYMSLAWRMPLGLASLEGLSLAVALALRNALIELGCDAVKVKWPNDLLIEQAKLAGILIEVSGDTTTEAQLVIGIGINVTMMQAPDGAIDQAWTSLQRSGVQVSRTHLLACVLNHLILALEKFEREGFVAFQSDWQNADAFYGQRSCVISGEQVVEGICLGVNEMGALQLETEQGRLSLHGGELSLRAL
;
A
#
# COMPACT_ATOMS: atom_id res chain seq x y z
N MET A 1 43.98 -3.30 -6.39
CA MET A 1 43.31 -3.31 -5.08
C MET A 1 43.11 -1.87 -4.63
N SER A 2 41.89 -1.35 -4.67
CA SER A 2 41.54 -0.06 -4.06
C SER A 2 40.34 -0.30 -3.15
N ALA A 3 40.56 -0.12 -1.85
CA ALA A 3 39.56 -0.32 -0.82
C ALA A 3 38.50 0.78 -0.93
N LYS A 4 37.26 0.38 -1.23
CA LYS A 4 36.08 1.24 -1.13
C LYS A 4 35.96 1.72 0.31
N GLN A 5 36.09 3.03 0.52
CA GLN A 5 35.66 3.69 1.76
C GLN A 5 34.16 3.48 1.91
N GLN A 6 33.76 2.61 2.83
CA GLN A 6 32.41 2.62 3.39
C GLN A 6 32.30 3.92 4.20
N GLY A 7 31.62 4.92 3.64
CA GLY A 7 31.35 6.19 4.30
C GLY A 7 30.42 5.98 5.49
N PHE A 8 30.92 6.15 6.70
CA PHE A 8 30.07 6.22 7.88
C PHE A 8 29.14 7.44 7.78
N PRO A 9 27.85 7.31 8.10
CA PRO A 9 26.92 8.43 8.03
C PRO A 9 27.32 9.55 8.99
N SER A 10 27.12 10.81 8.58
CA SER A 10 27.47 11.99 9.37
C SER A 10 26.80 11.99 10.76
N ALA A 11 27.39 12.67 11.75
CA ALA A 11 26.86 12.75 13.12
C ALA A 11 25.39 13.26 13.19
N ARG A 12 24.96 14.07 12.21
CA ARG A 12 23.57 14.54 12.08
C ARG A 12 22.61 13.43 11.66
N VAL A 13 23.07 12.56 10.75
CA VAL A 13 22.34 11.36 10.32
C VAL A 13 22.27 10.37 11.48
N GLN A 14 23.39 10.03 12.13
CA GLN A 14 23.39 9.13 13.29
C GLN A 14 22.46 9.59 14.43
N LYS A 15 22.42 10.90 14.72
CA LYS A 15 21.52 11.48 15.73
C LYS A 15 20.03 11.43 15.31
N SER A 16 19.75 11.49 14.02
CA SER A 16 18.39 11.31 13.47
C SER A 16 17.93 9.86 13.57
N TRP A 17 18.82 8.91 13.25
CA TRP A 17 18.54 7.47 13.37
C TRP A 17 18.26 7.06 14.81
N GLY A 18 19.08 7.55 15.76
CA GLY A 18 18.84 7.30 17.19
C GLY A 18 17.49 7.84 17.68
N ARG A 19 17.00 8.96 17.12
CA ARG A 19 15.67 9.50 17.46
C ARG A 19 14.52 8.64 16.93
N ILE A 20 14.63 8.15 15.69
CA ILE A 20 13.60 7.30 15.08
C ILE A 20 13.48 5.99 15.86
N LEU A 21 14.61 5.34 16.17
CA LEU A 21 14.62 4.10 16.94
C LEU A 21 13.98 4.26 18.33
N VAL A 22 14.19 5.40 18.99
CA VAL A 22 13.53 5.71 20.27
C VAL A 22 12.01 5.84 20.11
N LEU A 23 11.53 6.50 19.05
CA LEU A 23 10.09 6.62 18.78
C LEU A 23 9.46 5.26 18.50
N GLU A 24 10.12 4.40 17.72
CA GLU A 24 9.65 3.04 17.43
C GLU A 24 9.52 2.21 18.71
N ARG A 25 10.56 2.20 19.55
CA ARG A 25 10.54 1.47 20.82
C ARG A 25 9.49 2.01 21.78
N LEU A 26 9.31 3.34 21.83
CA LEU A 26 8.26 3.96 22.63
C LEU A 26 6.86 3.56 22.15
N LEU A 27 6.64 3.54 20.83
CA LEU A 27 5.39 3.07 20.22
C LEU A 27 5.16 1.59 20.53
N GLN A 28 6.17 0.74 20.43
CA GLN A 28 6.08 -0.69 20.80
C GLN A 28 5.65 -0.88 22.25
N CYS A 29 6.15 -0.07 23.19
CA CYS A 29 5.69 -0.14 24.58
C CYS A 29 4.21 0.23 24.73
N LEU A 30 3.73 1.23 23.97
CA LEU A 30 2.37 1.74 24.05
C LEU A 30 1.36 0.98 23.16
N ALA A 31 1.84 0.10 22.28
CA ALA A 31 1.03 -0.63 21.32
C ALA A 31 0.03 -1.60 21.96
N ASP A 32 0.25 -2.01 23.22
CA ASP A 32 -0.68 -2.85 23.99
C ASP A 32 -1.94 -2.10 24.46
N GLY A 33 -1.98 -0.78 24.28
CA GLY A 33 -3.08 0.11 24.65
C GLY A 33 -3.28 0.33 26.15
N ARG A 34 -2.37 -0.19 26.98
CA ARG A 34 -2.41 -0.03 28.44
C ARG A 34 -1.74 1.26 28.87
N PHE A 35 -1.99 1.67 30.12
CA PHE A 35 -1.28 2.81 30.70
C PHE A 35 0.14 2.40 31.10
N HIS A 36 1.11 3.20 30.67
CA HIS A 36 2.51 3.11 31.07
C HIS A 36 2.95 4.45 31.66
N SER A 37 3.48 4.44 32.88
CA SER A 37 3.98 5.65 33.52
C SER A 37 5.22 6.18 32.80
N GLY A 38 5.42 7.50 32.83
CA GLY A 38 6.63 8.10 32.25
C GLY A 38 7.93 7.61 32.88
N SER A 39 7.87 7.10 34.11
CA SER A 39 9.02 6.50 34.80
C SER A 39 9.29 5.07 34.31
N GLU A 40 8.26 4.26 34.06
CA GLU A 40 8.41 2.92 33.47
C GLU A 40 8.97 3.00 32.06
N LEU A 41 8.39 3.86 31.22
CA LEU A 41 8.88 4.11 29.85
C LEU A 41 10.32 4.65 29.87
N GLY A 42 10.62 5.56 30.80
CA GLY A 42 11.98 6.08 30.99
C GLY A 42 12.98 4.97 31.34
N ARG A 43 12.62 4.05 32.25
CA ARG A 43 13.47 2.91 32.61
C ARG A 43 13.65 1.95 31.43
N ALA A 44 12.58 1.62 30.71
CA ALA A 44 12.62 0.70 29.56
C ALA A 44 13.50 1.22 28.40
N LEU A 45 13.53 2.54 28.21
CA LEU A 45 14.25 3.19 27.11
C LEU A 45 15.61 3.77 27.53
N GLY A 46 15.94 3.76 28.82
CA GLY A 46 17.16 4.38 29.35
C GLY A 46 17.14 5.92 29.28
N MET A 47 15.97 6.53 29.50
CA MET A 47 15.72 7.96 29.30
C MET A 47 15.05 8.61 30.52
N SER A 48 15.21 9.93 30.65
CA SER A 48 14.50 10.69 31.68
C SER A 48 13.01 10.82 31.35
N ARG A 49 12.17 11.00 32.38
CA ARG A 49 10.73 11.26 32.20
C ARG A 49 10.45 12.48 31.32
N SER A 50 11.28 13.52 31.40
CA SER A 50 11.15 14.72 30.57
C SER A 50 11.50 14.44 29.10
N ALA A 51 12.43 13.54 28.82
CA ALA A 51 12.73 13.10 27.47
C ALA A 51 11.58 12.25 26.89
N ILE A 52 10.99 11.34 27.69
CA ILE A 52 9.78 10.60 27.29
C ILE A 52 8.65 11.56 26.94
N TRP A 53 8.37 12.56 27.77
CA TRP A 53 7.33 13.55 27.48
C TRP A 53 7.55 14.26 26.14
N LYS A 54 8.80 14.62 25.79
CA LYS A 54 9.12 15.22 24.47
C LYS A 54 8.81 14.27 23.32
N HIS A 55 9.15 12.99 23.45
CA HIS A 55 8.85 11.98 22.43
C HIS A 55 7.36 11.70 22.30
N ILE A 56 6.61 11.69 23.41
CA ILE A 56 5.13 11.61 23.37
C ILE A 56 4.55 12.77 22.56
N ARG A 57 5.03 14.01 22.78
CA ARG A 57 4.59 15.17 21.99
C ARG A 57 4.90 15.02 20.49
N THR A 58 6.04 14.40 20.16
CA THR A 58 6.35 14.07 18.77
C THR A 58 5.39 13.04 18.18
N LEU A 59 5.04 11.97 18.92
CA LEU A 59 4.06 10.99 18.46
C LEU A 59 2.66 11.61 18.27
N GLU A 60 2.21 12.47 19.18
CA GLU A 60 0.95 13.22 19.02
C GLU A 60 0.99 14.09 17.76
N SER A 61 2.13 14.72 17.44
CA SER A 61 2.28 15.52 16.20
C SER A 61 2.25 14.69 14.91
N LEU A 62 2.50 13.38 15.01
CA LEU A 62 2.30 12.41 13.91
C LEU A 62 0.84 11.94 13.83
N GLY A 63 -0.06 12.47 14.66
CA GLY A 63 -1.47 12.09 14.69
C GLY A 63 -1.76 10.81 15.47
N VAL A 64 -0.82 10.33 16.29
CA VAL A 64 -1.07 9.23 17.23
C VAL A 64 -1.92 9.75 18.39
N GLU A 65 -3.09 9.17 18.59
CA GLU A 65 -3.98 9.54 19.69
C GLU A 65 -3.44 8.99 21.03
N ILE A 66 -2.80 9.86 21.82
CA ILE A 66 -2.22 9.47 23.12
C ILE A 66 -3.01 10.12 24.26
N PHE A 67 -3.50 9.27 25.17
CA PHE A 67 -4.19 9.71 26.38
C PHE A 67 -3.18 9.82 27.52
N SER A 68 -3.12 10.99 28.14
CA SER A 68 -2.26 11.24 29.31
C SER A 68 -3.10 11.47 30.56
N VAL A 69 -2.83 10.69 31.62
CA VAL A 69 -3.50 10.82 32.91
C VAL A 69 -2.46 11.06 34.01
N ARG A 70 -2.61 12.16 34.75
CA ARG A 70 -1.72 12.51 35.86
C ARG A 70 -1.67 11.36 36.87
N GLY A 71 -0.47 10.90 37.21
CA GLY A 71 -0.25 9.80 38.15
C GLY A 71 -0.37 8.39 37.56
N ARG A 72 -0.94 8.22 36.35
CA ARG A 72 -1.03 6.91 35.67
C ARG A 72 -0.10 6.78 34.47
N GLY A 73 0.11 7.86 33.71
CA GLY A 73 1.01 7.85 32.54
C GLY A 73 0.30 8.04 31.21
N TYR A 74 0.76 7.33 30.19
CA TYR A 74 0.34 7.46 28.80
C TYR A 74 -0.22 6.14 28.29
N ARG A 75 -1.19 6.20 27.37
CA ARG A 75 -1.67 5.03 26.60
C ARG A 75 -2.14 5.46 25.22
N ILE A 76 -2.22 4.50 24.30
CA ILE A 76 -2.92 4.66 23.03
C ILE A 76 -4.24 3.88 23.13
N PRO A 77 -5.41 4.53 23.12
CA PRO A 77 -6.69 3.81 23.21
C PRO A 77 -6.81 2.75 22.11
N GLY A 78 -7.20 1.53 22.48
CA GLY A 78 -7.30 0.40 21.53
C GLY A 78 -5.97 -0.23 21.11
N GLY A 79 -4.83 0.35 21.50
CA GLY A 79 -3.51 -0.11 21.10
C GLY A 79 -3.16 0.25 19.65
N LEU A 80 -2.05 -0.29 19.15
CA LEU A 80 -1.63 -0.16 17.76
C LEU A 80 -1.15 -1.51 17.23
N ASP A 81 -1.61 -1.88 16.04
CA ASP A 81 -1.11 -3.05 15.33
C ASP A 81 0.08 -2.66 14.44
N LEU A 82 1.25 -2.39 15.02
CA LEU A 82 2.45 -1.94 14.30
C LEU A 82 3.01 -3.00 13.35
N LEU A 83 3.60 -2.58 12.23
CA LEU A 83 4.26 -3.48 11.29
C LEU A 83 5.53 -4.07 11.91
N ASP A 84 5.61 -5.39 11.91
CA ASP A 84 6.77 -6.18 12.34
C ASP A 84 7.41 -6.84 11.12
N LEU A 85 8.58 -6.33 10.71
CA LEU A 85 9.25 -6.83 9.53
C LEU A 85 9.92 -8.19 9.74
N ASP A 86 10.29 -8.54 10.97
CA ASP A 86 10.91 -9.84 11.24
C ASP A 86 9.84 -10.93 11.18
N ALA A 87 8.68 -10.69 11.80
CA ALA A 87 7.52 -11.57 11.66
C ALA A 87 7.02 -11.64 10.20
N CYS A 88 7.02 -10.51 9.47
CA CYS A 88 6.69 -10.51 8.05
C CYS A 88 7.66 -11.41 7.26
N ARG A 89 8.99 -11.27 7.45
CA ARG A 89 10.00 -12.09 6.76
C ARG A 89 9.83 -13.57 7.05
N ALA A 90 9.54 -13.92 8.30
CA ALA A 90 9.32 -15.31 8.71
C ALA A 90 8.09 -15.96 8.04
N ALA A 91 7.11 -15.15 7.62
CA ALA A 91 5.89 -15.60 6.95
C ALA A 91 5.97 -15.58 5.41
N LEU A 92 7.07 -15.09 4.82
CA LEU A 92 7.25 -15.10 3.37
C LEU A 92 7.53 -16.52 2.87
N LEU A 93 7.00 -16.85 1.71
CA LEU A 93 7.38 -18.07 0.99
C LEU A 93 8.86 -18.01 0.61
N PRO A 94 9.61 -19.13 0.64
CA PRO A 94 11.04 -19.12 0.34
C PRO A 94 11.39 -18.47 -1.00
N GLN A 95 10.65 -18.80 -2.07
CA GLN A 95 10.86 -18.23 -3.40
C GLN A 95 10.58 -16.72 -3.46
N VAL A 96 9.66 -16.23 -2.63
CA VAL A 96 9.31 -14.81 -2.53
C VAL A 96 10.41 -14.07 -1.77
N SER A 97 10.86 -14.63 -0.64
CA SER A 97 11.95 -14.04 0.15
C SER A 97 13.26 -13.95 -0.64
N LEU A 98 13.55 -14.92 -1.51
CA LEU A 98 14.75 -14.92 -2.35
C LEU A 98 14.75 -13.80 -3.41
N ARG A 99 13.58 -13.28 -3.77
CA ARG A 99 13.48 -12.17 -4.73
C ARG A 99 13.74 -10.81 -4.12
N LEU A 100 13.55 -10.66 -2.81
CA LEU A 100 13.61 -9.36 -2.14
C LEU A 100 15.02 -9.03 -1.66
N GLU A 101 15.61 -7.97 -2.21
CA GLU A 101 16.89 -7.41 -1.75
C GLU A 101 16.69 -6.53 -0.50
N ALA A 102 15.52 -5.89 -0.40
CA ALA A 102 15.19 -4.98 0.68
C ALA A 102 13.73 -5.14 1.13
N LEU A 103 13.52 -5.03 2.45
CA LEU A 103 12.22 -4.81 3.06
C LEU A 103 12.44 -3.83 4.22
N GLN A 104 11.96 -2.60 4.05
CA GLN A 104 12.24 -1.46 4.93
C GLN A 104 10.94 -0.84 5.43
N LYS A 105 10.93 -0.46 6.71
CA LYS A 105 9.81 0.21 7.38
C LYS A 105 10.20 1.62 7.77
N HIS A 106 9.27 2.54 7.61
CA HIS A 106 9.38 3.91 8.07
C HIS A 106 8.20 4.25 8.99
N LEU A 107 8.45 4.92 10.12
CA LEU A 107 7.34 5.43 10.94
C LEU A 107 6.50 6.46 10.19
N ASN A 108 7.14 7.36 9.47
CA ASN A 108 6.47 8.40 8.70
C ASN A 108 7.31 8.72 7.46
N THR A 109 6.64 8.95 6.34
CA THR A 109 7.26 9.36 5.08
C THR A 109 6.32 10.27 4.31
N ALA A 110 6.83 11.00 3.32
CA ALA A 110 5.95 11.71 2.38
C ALA A 110 5.11 10.70 1.58
N SER A 111 5.75 9.69 0.99
CA SER A 111 5.09 8.61 0.26
C SER A 111 6.02 7.40 0.18
N THR A 112 5.47 6.18 0.26
CA THR A 112 6.23 4.95 0.04
C THR A 112 6.67 4.81 -1.42
N ASN A 113 5.93 5.39 -2.39
CA ASN A 113 6.34 5.40 -3.79
C ASN A 113 7.64 6.20 -3.98
N LEU A 114 7.80 7.30 -3.25
CA LEU A 114 9.04 8.09 -3.32
C LEU A 114 10.25 7.29 -2.82
N LEU A 115 10.06 6.49 -1.76
CA LEU A 115 11.11 5.62 -1.22
C LEU A 115 11.47 4.52 -2.24
N ALA A 116 10.48 3.85 -2.82
CA ALA A 116 10.70 2.83 -3.84
C ALA A 116 11.36 3.40 -5.11
N ALA A 117 10.92 4.58 -5.57
CA ALA A 117 11.54 5.27 -6.71
C ALA A 117 13.00 5.65 -6.42
N GLN A 118 13.30 6.08 -5.19
CA GLN A 118 14.68 6.36 -4.77
C GLN A 118 15.54 5.09 -4.78
N ALA A 119 15.02 3.99 -4.26
CA ALA A 119 15.72 2.72 -4.24
C ALA A 119 16.10 2.20 -5.63
N LEU A 120 15.19 2.31 -6.61
CA LEU A 120 15.47 1.95 -8.00
C LEU A 120 16.63 2.78 -8.59
N ARG A 121 16.69 4.08 -8.28
CA ARG A 121 17.80 4.97 -8.67
C ARG A 121 19.11 4.61 -7.98
N GLU A 122 19.04 4.11 -6.75
CA GLU A 122 20.20 3.64 -5.98
C GLU A 122 20.66 2.23 -6.37
N GLY A 123 19.97 1.58 -7.31
CA GLY A 123 20.37 0.30 -7.89
C GLY A 123 19.73 -0.93 -7.24
N VAL A 124 18.74 -0.75 -6.35
CA VAL A 124 17.93 -1.88 -5.86
C VAL A 124 17.12 -2.44 -7.04
N HIS A 125 17.13 -3.77 -7.22
CA HIS A 125 16.32 -4.42 -8.24
C HIS A 125 14.90 -4.67 -7.74
N HIS A 126 14.78 -5.30 -6.56
CA HIS A 126 13.50 -5.62 -5.95
C HIS A 126 13.51 -5.25 -4.47
N GLY A 127 12.67 -4.29 -4.10
CA GLY A 127 12.65 -3.76 -2.72
C GLY A 127 11.24 -3.36 -2.28
N VAL A 128 10.91 -3.65 -1.03
CA VAL A 128 9.62 -3.30 -0.44
C VAL A 128 9.82 -2.21 0.60
N TYR A 129 9.00 -1.17 0.50
CA TYR A 129 9.03 0.00 1.38
C TYR A 129 7.66 0.19 1.99
N VAL A 130 7.57 0.08 3.31
CA VAL A 130 6.31 0.24 4.04
C VAL A 130 6.40 1.41 5.00
N ALA A 131 5.26 2.01 5.33
CA ALA A 131 5.20 3.06 6.33
C ALA A 131 4.01 2.91 7.28
N GLU A 132 4.17 3.41 8.51
CA GLU A 132 3.03 3.55 9.42
C GLU A 132 2.14 4.73 9.04
N GLN A 133 2.69 5.74 8.37
CA GLN A 133 1.98 6.92 7.91
C GLN A 133 2.60 7.50 6.64
N GLN A 134 1.75 8.05 5.78
CA GLN A 134 2.18 8.92 4.67
C GLN A 134 1.60 10.33 4.85
N THR A 135 2.43 11.36 4.77
CA THR A 135 1.95 12.75 4.83
C THR A 135 1.45 13.26 3.48
N GLU A 136 2.00 12.74 2.39
CA GLU A 136 1.70 13.11 1.01
C GLU A 136 1.33 11.88 0.16
N GLY A 137 0.59 10.93 0.75
CA GLY A 137 0.07 9.77 0.01
C GLY A 137 -0.71 10.21 -1.22
N ARG A 138 -0.47 9.56 -2.36
CA ARG A 138 -1.06 9.91 -3.67
C ARG A 138 -1.78 8.73 -4.29
N GLY A 139 -2.87 9.02 -4.97
CA GLY A 139 -3.54 8.16 -5.94
C GLY A 139 -3.33 8.67 -7.37
N ARG A 140 -4.03 8.07 -8.32
CA ARG A 140 -4.00 8.49 -9.73
C ARG A 140 -4.51 9.93 -9.90
N ARG A 141 -4.01 10.60 -10.93
CA ARG A 141 -4.37 11.98 -11.29
C ARG A 141 -4.15 13.01 -10.17
N GLY A 142 -3.18 12.75 -9.28
CA GLY A 142 -2.81 13.67 -8.20
C GLY A 142 -3.78 13.70 -7.02
N ARG A 143 -4.80 12.82 -6.99
CA ARG A 143 -5.70 12.69 -5.82
C ARG A 143 -4.91 12.29 -4.59
N ARG A 144 -5.34 12.77 -3.42
CA ARG A 144 -4.72 12.41 -2.15
C ARG A 144 -5.16 11.00 -1.72
N TRP A 145 -4.23 10.19 -1.23
CA TRP A 145 -4.53 8.96 -0.50
C TRP A 145 -4.45 9.23 1.00
N PHE A 146 -5.60 9.31 1.68
CA PHE A 146 -5.64 9.56 3.12
C PHE A 146 -4.99 8.41 3.89
N SER A 147 -3.93 8.72 4.64
CA SER A 147 -3.04 7.72 5.24
C SER A 147 -2.87 7.93 6.75
N PRO A 148 -3.91 7.70 7.57
CA PRO A 148 -3.81 7.81 9.03
C PRO A 148 -2.76 6.85 9.62
N PHE A 149 -2.13 7.28 10.72
CA PHE A 149 -1.05 6.54 11.37
C PHE A 149 -1.52 5.15 11.83
N ALA A 150 -0.78 4.11 11.44
CA ALA A 150 -0.95 2.73 11.87
C ALA A 150 -2.34 2.09 11.66
N ALA A 151 -3.21 2.69 10.85
CA ALA A 151 -4.57 2.18 10.64
C ALA A 151 -4.73 1.35 9.36
N ASN A 152 -3.87 1.54 8.37
CA ASN A 152 -3.96 0.88 7.06
C ASN A 152 -2.59 0.32 6.67
N LEU A 153 -2.55 -0.44 5.57
CA LEU A 153 -1.30 -0.85 4.95
C LEU A 153 -0.92 0.14 3.84
N TYR A 154 0.26 0.76 3.97
CA TYR A 154 0.87 1.58 2.93
C TYR A 154 2.19 0.93 2.54
N MET A 155 2.27 0.46 1.31
CA MET A 155 3.47 -0.18 0.81
C MET A 155 3.75 0.22 -0.63
N SER A 156 5.02 0.18 -1.01
CA SER A 156 5.42 0.27 -2.40
C SER A 156 6.49 -0.79 -2.69
N LEU A 157 6.33 -1.44 -3.85
CA LEU A 157 7.32 -2.36 -4.39
C LEU A 157 8.10 -1.65 -5.50
N ALA A 158 9.41 -1.55 -5.32
CA ALA A 158 10.37 -1.30 -6.38
C ALA A 158 10.62 -2.61 -7.11
N TRP A 159 10.43 -2.64 -8.43
CA TRP A 159 10.63 -3.84 -9.24
C TRP A 159 11.27 -3.52 -10.59
N ARG A 160 12.32 -4.25 -10.97
CA ARG A 160 12.90 -4.22 -12.32
C ARG A 160 12.38 -5.41 -13.11
N MET A 161 11.67 -5.12 -14.19
CA MET A 161 11.10 -6.14 -15.07
C MET A 161 11.88 -6.15 -16.39
N PRO A 162 12.40 -7.32 -16.84
CA PRO A 162 13.12 -7.45 -18.09
C PRO A 162 12.17 -7.45 -19.31
N LEU A 163 11.23 -6.53 -19.32
CA LEU A 163 10.24 -6.29 -20.37
C LEU A 163 10.22 -4.80 -20.71
N GLY A 164 9.97 -4.49 -21.98
CA GLY A 164 9.74 -3.12 -22.42
C GLY A 164 8.38 -2.57 -21.96
N LEU A 165 8.26 -1.23 -21.97
CA LEU A 165 7.04 -0.53 -21.56
C LEU A 165 5.77 -0.98 -22.31
N ALA A 166 5.90 -1.35 -23.58
CA ALA A 166 4.79 -1.82 -24.41
C ALA A 166 4.16 -3.14 -23.91
N SER A 167 4.89 -3.92 -23.12
CA SER A 167 4.45 -5.22 -22.61
C SER A 167 3.77 -5.13 -21.22
N LEU A 168 3.57 -3.92 -20.69
CA LEU A 168 3.01 -3.72 -19.34
C LEU A 168 1.50 -3.50 -19.33
N GLU A 169 0.83 -3.58 -20.49
CA GLU A 169 -0.63 -3.49 -20.56
C GLU A 169 -1.28 -4.58 -19.68
N GLY A 170 -2.28 -4.18 -18.89
CA GLY A 170 -2.94 -5.07 -17.94
C GLY A 170 -2.17 -5.36 -16.65
N LEU A 171 -0.95 -4.84 -16.46
CA LEU A 171 -0.17 -5.07 -15.22
C LEU A 171 -0.95 -4.65 -13.96
N SER A 172 -1.62 -3.50 -13.97
CA SER A 172 -2.41 -3.04 -12.81
C SER A 172 -3.57 -3.99 -12.48
N LEU A 173 -4.12 -4.68 -13.48
CA LEU A 173 -5.19 -5.66 -13.32
C LEU A 173 -4.66 -6.97 -12.72
N ALA A 174 -3.48 -7.42 -13.16
CA ALA A 174 -2.80 -8.58 -12.57
C ALA A 174 -2.43 -8.31 -11.10
N VAL A 175 -1.92 -7.11 -10.79
CA VAL A 175 -1.66 -6.67 -9.41
C VAL A 175 -2.96 -6.67 -8.61
N ALA A 176 -4.04 -6.06 -9.12
CA ALA A 176 -5.35 -6.07 -8.44
C ALA A 176 -5.87 -7.49 -8.14
N LEU A 177 -5.69 -8.44 -9.06
CA LEU A 177 -6.07 -9.83 -8.83
C LEU A 177 -5.20 -10.49 -7.76
N ALA A 178 -3.89 -10.23 -7.74
CA ALA A 178 -2.99 -10.74 -6.71
C ALA A 178 -3.38 -10.24 -5.31
N LEU A 179 -3.70 -8.96 -5.17
CA LEU A 179 -4.20 -8.40 -3.92
C LEU A 179 -5.52 -9.04 -3.52
N ARG A 180 -6.45 -9.23 -4.47
CA ARG A 180 -7.72 -9.90 -4.21
C ARG A 180 -7.51 -11.32 -3.68
N ASN A 181 -6.60 -12.09 -4.30
CA ASN A 181 -6.34 -13.47 -3.88
C ASN A 181 -5.74 -13.53 -2.47
N ALA A 182 -4.82 -12.62 -2.14
CA ALA A 182 -4.31 -12.48 -0.77
C ALA A 182 -5.43 -12.15 0.22
N LEU A 183 -6.35 -11.24 -0.14
CA LEU A 183 -7.46 -10.87 0.72
C LEU A 183 -8.47 -12.01 0.92
N ILE A 184 -8.72 -12.83 -0.11
CA ILE A 184 -9.56 -14.03 0.00
C ILE A 184 -8.92 -15.07 0.92
N GLU A 185 -7.61 -15.30 0.80
CA GLU A 185 -6.88 -16.20 1.71
C GLU A 185 -7.01 -15.76 3.18
N LEU A 186 -7.11 -14.45 3.41
CA LEU A 186 -7.32 -13.85 4.73
C LEU A 186 -8.80 -13.76 5.15
N GLY A 187 -9.73 -14.36 4.40
CA GLY A 187 -11.14 -14.46 4.73
C GLY A 187 -12.04 -13.32 4.21
N CYS A 188 -11.57 -12.53 3.24
CA CYS A 188 -12.33 -11.42 2.65
C CYS A 188 -13.00 -11.82 1.32
N ASP A 189 -13.92 -12.77 1.33
CA ASP A 189 -14.53 -13.35 0.12
C ASP A 189 -15.30 -12.35 -0.76
N ALA A 190 -15.86 -11.31 -0.15
CA ALA A 190 -16.68 -10.31 -0.83
C ALA A 190 -15.89 -9.34 -1.73
N VAL A 191 -14.55 -9.38 -1.71
CA VAL A 191 -13.73 -8.42 -2.44
C VAL A 191 -13.78 -8.67 -3.96
N LYS A 192 -13.96 -7.57 -4.70
CA LYS A 192 -14.01 -7.51 -6.16
C LYS A 192 -12.96 -6.53 -6.70
N VAL A 193 -12.58 -6.69 -7.96
CA VAL A 193 -11.66 -5.78 -8.65
C VAL A 193 -12.45 -4.76 -9.48
N LYS A 194 -12.00 -3.51 -9.52
CA LYS A 194 -12.56 -2.45 -10.38
C LYS A 194 -11.48 -1.94 -11.31
N TRP A 195 -11.78 -1.95 -12.61
CA TRP A 195 -10.87 -1.41 -13.60
C TRP A 195 -10.59 0.09 -13.37
N PRO A 196 -9.35 0.56 -13.55
CA PRO A 196 -8.17 -0.24 -13.88
C PRO A 196 -7.31 -0.66 -12.67
N ASN A 197 -7.63 -0.21 -11.45
CA ASN A 197 -6.62 -0.18 -10.38
C ASN A 197 -7.15 -0.17 -8.94
N ASP A 198 -8.43 -0.50 -8.69
CA ASP A 198 -9.01 -0.45 -7.35
C ASP A 198 -9.60 -1.81 -6.94
N LEU A 199 -9.71 -2.06 -5.63
CA LEU A 199 -10.48 -3.17 -5.07
C LEU A 199 -11.65 -2.61 -4.26
N LEU A 200 -12.80 -3.26 -4.37
CA LEU A 200 -14.05 -2.84 -3.74
C LEU A 200 -14.66 -3.96 -2.89
N ILE A 201 -15.44 -3.58 -1.90
CA ILE A 201 -16.48 -4.42 -1.28
C ILE A 201 -17.78 -3.61 -1.34
N GLU A 202 -18.86 -4.20 -1.85
CA GLU A 202 -20.17 -3.53 -1.96
C GLU A 202 -20.09 -2.12 -2.58
N GLN A 203 -19.30 -1.98 -3.66
CA GLN A 203 -19.02 -0.72 -4.38
C GLN A 203 -18.20 0.33 -3.60
N ALA A 204 -17.89 0.11 -2.32
CA ALA A 204 -17.03 0.98 -1.53
C ALA A 204 -15.55 0.59 -1.71
N LYS A 205 -14.68 1.60 -1.86
CA LYS A 205 -13.26 1.38 -2.09
C LYS A 205 -12.55 0.81 -0.85
N LEU A 206 -11.92 -0.35 -1.03
CA LEU A 206 -11.11 -1.02 -0.01
C LEU A 206 -9.62 -0.75 -0.20
N ALA A 207 -9.14 -0.86 -1.44
CA ALA A 207 -7.73 -0.67 -1.77
C ALA A 207 -7.55 0.08 -3.09
N GLY A 208 -6.41 0.73 -3.23
CA GLY A 208 -6.00 1.43 -4.43
C GLY A 208 -4.58 1.06 -4.82
N ILE A 209 -4.35 0.92 -6.13
CA ILE A 209 -3.06 0.61 -6.73
C ILE A 209 -2.62 1.81 -7.57
N LEU A 210 -1.37 2.23 -7.42
CA LEU A 210 -0.73 3.26 -8.24
C LEU A 210 0.59 2.69 -8.76
N ILE A 211 0.64 2.40 -10.06
CA ILE A 211 1.87 1.97 -10.73
C ILE A 211 2.47 3.16 -11.45
N GLU A 212 3.68 3.53 -11.08
CA GLU A 212 4.52 4.48 -11.81
C GLU A 212 5.61 3.70 -12.53
N VAL A 213 5.81 4.01 -13.80
CA VAL A 213 6.71 3.27 -14.68
C VAL A 213 7.76 4.22 -15.26
N SER A 214 9.00 3.79 -15.24
CA SER A 214 10.12 4.41 -15.95
C SER A 214 10.97 3.34 -16.62
N GLY A 215 11.97 3.73 -17.41
CA GLY A 215 12.88 2.79 -18.07
C GLY A 215 12.83 2.88 -19.58
N ASP A 216 13.38 1.85 -20.21
CA ASP A 216 13.50 1.75 -21.66
C ASP A 216 12.24 1.17 -22.29
N THR A 217 11.87 1.66 -23.47
CA THR A 217 10.66 1.20 -24.18
C THR A 217 10.69 -0.28 -24.56
N THR A 218 11.87 -0.90 -24.64
CA THR A 218 12.07 -2.21 -25.28
C THR A 218 12.76 -3.26 -24.41
N THR A 219 13.57 -2.87 -23.43
CA THR A 219 14.50 -3.81 -22.75
C THR A 219 14.29 -4.00 -21.26
N GLU A 220 14.01 -2.94 -20.51
CA GLU A 220 13.81 -3.02 -19.06
C GLU A 220 12.86 -1.91 -18.59
N ALA A 221 11.84 -2.30 -17.83
CA ALA A 221 10.95 -1.41 -17.12
C ALA A 221 11.32 -1.39 -15.62
N GLN A 222 11.30 -0.18 -15.07
CA GLN A 222 11.38 0.09 -13.65
C GLN A 222 9.98 0.44 -13.14
N LEU A 223 9.48 -0.36 -12.22
CA LEU A 223 8.13 -0.27 -11.70
C LEU A 223 8.18 0.18 -10.24
N VAL A 224 7.38 1.20 -9.92
CA VAL A 224 7.02 1.54 -8.55
C VAL A 224 5.55 1.21 -8.38
N ILE A 225 5.27 0.09 -7.70
CA ILE A 225 3.91 -0.40 -7.46
C ILE A 225 3.49 0.01 -6.06
N GLY A 226 2.77 1.13 -5.95
CA GLY A 226 2.16 1.63 -4.73
C GLY A 226 0.83 0.95 -4.42
N ILE A 227 0.67 0.49 -3.19
CA ILE A 227 -0.52 -0.20 -2.70
C ILE A 227 -0.94 0.44 -1.37
N GLY A 228 -2.19 0.90 -1.33
CA GLY A 228 -2.88 1.28 -0.11
C GLY A 228 -4.06 0.36 0.14
N ILE A 229 -4.13 -0.29 1.31
CA ILE A 229 -5.25 -1.15 1.71
C ILE A 229 -5.81 -0.64 3.03
N ASN A 230 -7.11 -0.33 3.06
CA ASN A 230 -7.79 0.11 4.27
C ASN A 230 -7.99 -1.08 5.23
N VAL A 231 -7.41 -1.04 6.44
CA VAL A 231 -7.43 -2.18 7.37
C VAL A 231 -8.35 -1.92 8.56
N THR A 232 -7.96 -1.04 9.48
CA THR A 232 -8.72 -0.71 10.71
C THR A 232 -9.29 0.70 10.71
N MET A 233 -9.14 1.45 9.62
CA MET A 233 -9.71 2.79 9.52
C MET A 233 -11.25 2.73 9.62
N MET A 234 -11.79 3.42 10.62
CA MET A 234 -13.24 3.50 10.90
C MET A 234 -13.83 4.88 10.65
N GLN A 235 -13.00 5.92 10.54
CA GLN A 235 -13.42 7.29 10.32
C GLN A 235 -12.34 8.04 9.53
N ALA A 236 -12.76 9.07 8.81
CA ALA A 236 -11.89 10.04 8.16
C ALA A 236 -12.46 11.44 8.40
N PRO A 237 -11.64 12.49 8.48
CA PRO A 237 -12.14 13.86 8.56
C PRO A 237 -13.04 14.21 7.36
N ASP A 238 -14.00 15.09 7.57
CA ASP A 238 -14.89 15.55 6.50
C ASP A 238 -14.09 16.11 5.31
N GLY A 239 -14.46 15.68 4.11
CA GLY A 239 -13.78 16.06 2.87
C GLY A 239 -12.40 15.42 2.64
N ALA A 240 -11.91 14.56 3.54
CA ALA A 240 -10.64 13.87 3.34
C ALA A 240 -10.69 12.78 2.26
N ILE A 241 -11.87 12.21 2.02
CA ILE A 241 -12.13 11.17 1.02
C ILE A 241 -13.40 11.55 0.26
N ASP A 242 -13.29 11.61 -1.06
CA ASP A 242 -14.31 12.10 -2.00
C ASP A 242 -15.22 11.01 -2.58
N GLN A 243 -15.04 9.76 -2.15
CA GLN A 243 -15.79 8.60 -2.63
C GLN A 243 -16.15 7.64 -1.49
N ALA A 244 -17.10 6.74 -1.75
CA ALA A 244 -17.42 5.67 -0.82
C ALA A 244 -16.20 4.77 -0.57
N TRP A 245 -15.94 4.47 0.70
CA TRP A 245 -14.80 3.67 1.13
C TRP A 245 -15.17 2.73 2.28
N THR A 246 -14.44 1.64 2.37
CA THR A 246 -14.56 0.66 3.45
C THR A 246 -13.17 0.22 3.92
N SER A 247 -13.11 -0.61 4.94
CA SER A 247 -11.90 -1.23 5.47
C SER A 247 -12.17 -2.72 5.76
N LEU A 248 -11.09 -3.50 5.91
CA LEU A 248 -11.21 -4.91 6.29
C LEU A 248 -12.01 -5.07 7.60
N GLN A 249 -11.71 -4.22 8.59
CA GLN A 249 -12.42 -4.23 9.87
C GLN A 249 -13.91 -3.89 9.72
N ARG A 250 -14.28 -2.89 8.92
CA ARG A 250 -15.69 -2.57 8.62
C ARG A 250 -16.42 -3.72 7.95
N SER A 251 -15.68 -4.53 7.18
CA SER A 251 -16.20 -5.68 6.44
C SER A 251 -16.15 -6.98 7.25
N GLY A 252 -15.84 -6.90 8.56
CA GLY A 252 -15.81 -8.05 9.47
C GLY A 252 -14.51 -8.87 9.45
N VAL A 253 -13.51 -8.48 8.65
CA VAL A 253 -12.24 -9.19 8.54
C VAL A 253 -11.25 -8.63 9.56
N GLN A 254 -10.82 -9.47 10.49
CA GLN A 254 -9.81 -9.14 11.49
C GLN A 254 -8.47 -9.78 11.08
N VAL A 255 -7.50 -8.95 10.72
CA VAL A 255 -6.16 -9.40 10.33
C VAL A 255 -5.12 -8.41 10.82
N SER A 256 -3.97 -8.90 11.27
CA SER A 256 -2.84 -8.02 11.58
C SER A 256 -2.23 -7.48 10.28
N ARG A 257 -1.78 -6.23 10.29
CA ARG A 257 -1.14 -5.57 9.15
C ARG A 257 0.14 -6.28 8.72
N THR A 258 0.84 -6.89 9.68
CA THR A 258 2.02 -7.72 9.41
C THR A 258 1.66 -8.98 8.61
N HIS A 259 0.60 -9.70 9.00
CA HIS A 259 0.16 -10.89 8.27
C HIS A 259 -0.40 -10.49 6.89
N LEU A 260 -1.18 -9.41 6.82
CA LEU A 260 -1.66 -8.85 5.55
C LEU A 260 -0.50 -8.54 4.61
N LEU A 261 0.55 -7.85 5.09
CA LEU A 261 1.73 -7.53 4.29
C LEU A 261 2.41 -8.79 3.73
N ALA A 262 2.65 -9.81 4.58
CA ALA A 262 3.28 -11.04 4.15
C ALA A 262 2.45 -11.78 3.08
N CYS A 263 1.13 -11.91 3.29
CA CYS A 263 0.23 -12.56 2.35
C CYS A 263 0.17 -11.78 1.01
N VAL A 264 0.04 -10.45 1.07
CA VAL A 264 0.07 -9.59 -0.14
C VAL A 264 1.39 -9.77 -0.89
N LEU A 265 2.54 -9.77 -0.21
CA LEU A 265 3.84 -9.97 -0.87
C LEU A 265 3.96 -11.34 -1.52
N ASN A 266 3.45 -12.39 -0.87
CA ASN A 266 3.47 -13.74 -1.40
C ASN A 266 2.69 -13.85 -2.72
N HIS A 267 1.47 -13.29 -2.77
CA HIS A 267 0.67 -13.30 -3.99
C HIS A 267 1.21 -12.34 -5.06
N LEU A 268 1.62 -11.13 -4.66
CA LEU A 268 2.06 -10.08 -5.58
C LEU A 268 3.31 -10.50 -6.35
N ILE A 269 4.32 -11.02 -5.67
CA ILE A 269 5.59 -11.37 -6.32
C ILE A 269 5.39 -12.54 -7.29
N LEU A 270 4.63 -13.57 -6.90
CA LEU A 270 4.31 -14.68 -7.79
C LEU A 270 3.48 -14.24 -9.00
N ALA A 271 2.56 -13.29 -8.82
CA ALA A 271 1.79 -12.72 -9.91
C ALA A 271 2.67 -11.89 -10.87
N LEU A 272 3.64 -11.12 -10.36
CA LEU A 272 4.57 -10.38 -11.21
C LEU A 272 5.45 -11.31 -12.03
N GLU A 273 5.98 -12.39 -11.43
CA GLU A 273 6.75 -13.39 -12.17
C GLU A 273 5.91 -14.12 -13.23
N LYS A 274 4.64 -14.41 -12.94
CA LYS A 274 3.72 -15.00 -13.91
C LYS A 274 3.40 -14.01 -15.04
N PHE A 275 3.14 -12.74 -14.71
CA PHE A 275 2.91 -11.68 -15.69
C PHE A 275 4.13 -11.48 -16.60
N GLU A 276 5.33 -11.53 -16.05
CA GLU A 276 6.57 -11.38 -16.83
C GLU A 276 6.68 -12.46 -17.93
N ARG A 277 6.28 -13.70 -17.63
CA ARG A 277 6.37 -14.82 -18.59
C ARG A 277 5.20 -14.89 -19.56
N GLU A 278 3.99 -14.59 -19.09
CA GLU A 278 2.75 -14.95 -19.78
C GLU A 278 1.89 -13.73 -20.15
N GLY A 279 2.23 -12.53 -19.66
CA GLY A 279 1.44 -11.31 -19.86
C GLY A 279 0.08 -11.34 -19.15
N PHE A 280 -0.79 -10.38 -19.48
CA PHE A 280 -2.11 -10.26 -18.85
C PHE A 280 -3.08 -11.40 -19.21
N VAL A 281 -2.92 -12.04 -20.38
CA VAL A 281 -3.82 -13.10 -20.84
C VAL A 281 -3.97 -14.23 -19.81
N ALA A 282 -2.92 -14.53 -19.05
CA ALA A 282 -2.94 -15.56 -18.01
C ALA A 282 -3.73 -15.18 -16.74
N PHE A 283 -4.25 -13.95 -16.65
CA PHE A 283 -5.05 -13.41 -15.55
C PHE A 283 -6.47 -13.02 -16.01
N GLN A 284 -6.72 -12.95 -17.32
CA GLN A 284 -7.92 -12.34 -17.90
C GLN A 284 -9.22 -13.01 -17.42
N SER A 285 -9.26 -14.35 -17.39
CA SER A 285 -10.44 -15.11 -16.97
C SER A 285 -10.77 -14.86 -15.50
N ASP A 286 -9.78 -14.97 -14.63
CA ASP A 286 -9.94 -14.74 -13.19
C ASP A 286 -10.32 -13.29 -12.89
N TRP A 287 -9.75 -12.33 -13.64
CA TRP A 287 -10.10 -10.92 -13.52
C TRP A 287 -11.56 -10.68 -13.90
N GLN A 288 -12.05 -11.25 -15.01
CA GLN A 288 -13.45 -11.12 -15.44
C GLN A 288 -14.42 -11.70 -14.40
N ASN A 289 -14.10 -12.86 -13.83
CA ASN A 289 -14.91 -13.47 -12.76
C ASN A 289 -14.95 -12.63 -11.47
N ALA A 290 -13.94 -11.79 -11.28
CA ALA A 290 -13.80 -10.90 -10.12
C ALA A 290 -14.27 -9.47 -10.38
N ASP A 291 -14.66 -9.11 -11.61
CA ASP A 291 -15.02 -7.74 -12.00
C ASP A 291 -16.26 -7.26 -11.24
N ALA A 292 -16.11 -6.15 -10.53
CA ALA A 292 -17.18 -5.54 -9.76
C ALA A 292 -18.33 -5.04 -10.64
N PHE A 293 -18.06 -4.62 -11.88
CA PHE A 293 -19.00 -3.88 -12.72
C PHE A 293 -19.40 -4.63 -13.99
N TYR A 294 -18.98 -5.87 -14.18
CA TYR A 294 -19.38 -6.68 -15.33
C TYR A 294 -20.91 -6.73 -15.49
N GLY A 295 -21.39 -6.51 -16.72
CA GLY A 295 -22.81 -6.48 -17.07
C GLY A 295 -23.57 -5.25 -16.58
N GLN A 296 -22.93 -4.29 -15.91
CA GLN A 296 -23.58 -3.09 -15.39
C GLN A 296 -23.41 -1.91 -16.35
N ARG A 297 -24.43 -1.07 -16.42
CA ARG A 297 -24.34 0.23 -17.09
C ARG A 297 -23.36 1.11 -16.32
N SER A 298 -22.34 1.58 -17.03
CA SER A 298 -21.18 2.27 -16.48
C SER A 298 -20.76 3.40 -17.42
N CYS A 299 -19.97 4.33 -16.90
CA CYS A 299 -19.29 5.34 -17.70
C CYS A 299 -17.79 5.32 -17.46
N VAL A 300 -17.02 5.66 -18.49
CA VAL A 300 -15.58 5.87 -18.41
C VAL A 300 -15.26 7.34 -18.62
N ILE A 301 -14.53 7.91 -17.67
CA ILE A 301 -14.17 9.33 -17.66
C ILE A 301 -12.69 9.51 -17.99
N SER A 302 -12.41 10.17 -19.11
CA SER A 302 -11.06 10.49 -19.58
C SER A 302 -10.93 11.97 -19.94
N GLY A 303 -10.44 12.78 -19.00
CA GLY A 303 -10.44 14.23 -19.17
C GLY A 303 -11.88 14.75 -19.23
N GLU A 304 -12.22 15.48 -20.30
CA GLU A 304 -13.57 15.99 -20.56
C GLU A 304 -14.47 14.96 -21.27
N GLN A 305 -13.91 13.84 -21.73
CA GLN A 305 -14.67 12.81 -22.42
C GLN A 305 -15.32 11.85 -21.43
N VAL A 306 -16.62 11.65 -21.60
CA VAL A 306 -17.41 10.63 -20.90
C VAL A 306 -17.96 9.67 -21.95
N VAL A 307 -17.66 8.38 -21.79
CA VAL A 307 -18.21 7.33 -22.65
C VAL A 307 -19.09 6.42 -21.79
N GLU A 308 -20.36 6.28 -22.17
CA GLU A 308 -21.34 5.46 -21.46
C GLU A 308 -21.63 4.16 -22.21
N GLY A 309 -21.91 3.09 -21.47
CA GLY A 309 -22.27 1.80 -22.04
C GLY A 309 -22.39 0.70 -20.99
N ILE A 310 -22.49 -0.55 -21.44
CA ILE A 310 -22.50 -1.73 -20.58
C ILE A 310 -21.06 -2.26 -20.47
N CYS A 311 -20.56 -2.44 -19.25
CA CYS A 311 -19.24 -3.01 -19.02
C CYS A 311 -19.24 -4.51 -19.39
N LEU A 312 -18.38 -4.89 -20.33
CA LEU A 312 -18.19 -6.28 -20.79
C LEU A 312 -16.87 -6.87 -20.31
N GLY A 313 -16.26 -6.31 -19.26
CA GLY A 313 -14.97 -6.73 -18.73
C GLY A 313 -13.80 -6.22 -19.56
N VAL A 314 -12.76 -7.05 -19.73
CA VAL A 314 -11.49 -6.67 -20.37
C VAL A 314 -11.07 -7.66 -21.45
N ASN A 315 -10.35 -7.18 -22.48
CA ASN A 315 -9.74 -8.04 -23.50
C ASN A 315 -8.41 -8.66 -23.00
N GLU A 316 -7.74 -9.41 -23.88
CA GLU A 316 -6.48 -10.12 -23.59
C GLU A 316 -5.31 -9.21 -23.21
N MET A 317 -5.39 -7.92 -23.57
CA MET A 317 -4.41 -6.89 -23.20
C MET A 317 -4.81 -6.10 -21.94
N GLY A 318 -6.01 -6.32 -21.39
CA GLY A 318 -6.53 -5.59 -20.23
C GLY A 318 -7.25 -4.28 -20.56
N ALA A 319 -7.53 -4.02 -21.84
CA ALA A 319 -8.34 -2.88 -22.26
C ALA A 319 -9.82 -3.14 -21.92
N LEU A 320 -10.47 -2.17 -21.26
CA LEU A 320 -11.88 -2.27 -20.90
C LEU A 320 -12.74 -2.34 -22.15
N GLN A 321 -13.71 -3.24 -22.14
CA GLN A 321 -14.66 -3.47 -23.21
C GLN A 321 -16.00 -2.87 -22.82
N LEU A 322 -16.46 -1.87 -23.55
CA LEU A 322 -17.71 -1.17 -23.28
C LEU A 322 -18.65 -1.31 -24.47
N GLU A 323 -19.87 -1.81 -24.25
CA GLU A 323 -20.92 -1.84 -25.27
C GLU A 323 -21.72 -0.54 -25.23
N THR A 324 -21.54 0.27 -26.28
CA THR A 324 -22.20 1.56 -26.46
C THR A 324 -23.29 1.46 -27.53
N GLU A 325 -24.10 2.50 -27.70
CA GLU A 325 -25.09 2.57 -28.79
C GLU A 325 -24.45 2.52 -30.18
N GLN A 326 -23.17 2.89 -30.30
CA GLN A 326 -22.40 2.88 -31.55
C GLN A 326 -21.64 1.55 -31.76
N GLY A 327 -21.83 0.58 -30.87
CA GLY A 327 -21.13 -0.69 -30.85
C GLY A 327 -20.08 -0.80 -29.73
N ARG A 328 -19.23 -1.81 -29.83
CA ARG A 328 -18.23 -2.15 -28.81
C ARG A 328 -16.98 -1.29 -28.95
N LEU A 329 -16.57 -0.66 -27.84
CA LEU A 329 -15.37 0.16 -27.73
C LEU A 329 -14.34 -0.50 -26.80
N SER A 330 -13.06 -0.43 -27.19
CA SER A 330 -11.92 -0.81 -26.35
C SER A 330 -11.25 0.43 -25.76
N LEU A 331 -11.14 0.50 -24.43
CA LEU A 331 -10.58 1.64 -23.70
C LEU A 331 -9.33 1.23 -22.92
N HIS A 332 -8.20 1.87 -23.22
CA HIS A 332 -6.90 1.58 -22.61
C HIS A 332 -6.59 2.47 -21.39
N GLY A 333 -7.41 3.49 -21.13
CA GLY A 333 -7.21 4.43 -20.03
C GLY A 333 -8.48 5.20 -19.69
N GLY A 334 -8.56 5.64 -18.44
CA GLY A 334 -9.74 6.32 -17.90
C GLY A 334 -10.02 5.96 -16.44
N GLU A 335 -11.19 6.37 -15.98
CA GLU A 335 -11.77 6.04 -14.68
C GLU A 335 -13.18 5.49 -14.89
N LEU A 336 -13.38 4.23 -14.51
CA LEU A 336 -14.67 3.55 -14.61
C LEU A 336 -15.52 3.84 -13.36
N SER A 337 -16.78 4.19 -13.58
CA SER A 337 -17.77 4.54 -12.56
C SER A 337 -19.15 4.01 -12.95
N LEU A 338 -20.00 3.69 -11.97
CA LEU A 338 -21.42 3.38 -12.19
C LEU A 338 -22.29 4.62 -12.39
N ARG A 339 -21.73 5.82 -12.15
CA ARG A 339 -22.42 7.11 -12.28
C ARG A 339 -21.58 8.05 -13.12
N ALA A 340 -22.20 8.73 -14.08
CA ALA A 340 -21.65 9.95 -14.63
C ALA A 340 -21.50 10.96 -13.48
N LEU A 341 -20.32 11.55 -13.33
CA LEU A 341 -20.01 12.51 -12.26
C LEU A 341 -20.90 13.76 -12.35
#